data_AF-A0A7V2VHP8-F1
#
_entry.id   AF-A0A7V2VHP8-F1
#
_cell.length_a   1.000
_cell.length_b   1.000
_cell.length_c   1.000
_cell.angle_alpha   90.00
_cell.angle_beta   90.00
_cell.angle_gamma   90.00
#
_symmetry.space_group_name_H-M   'P 1'
#
loop_
_entity.id
_entity.type
_entity.pdbx_description
1 polymer ?
#
loop_
_entity_poly.entity_id
_entity_poly.type
_entity_poly.pdbx_seq_one_letter_code
_entity_poly.pdbx_strand_id
1 'polypeptide(L)'
;MARIFDIVQFVDEAGAEMVHRIPERGSGDFRIGSQVIVRDSQAAVFFRDGRSLDVFGPGSHTIATANIPYVVDLIGKAFSGDTPFKAEVYFVSLREFTDLKWGTPTPITIKDPILGMARVQARGSYAVQITDP
;
A
#
# COMPACT_ATOMS: atom_id res chain seq x y z
N MET A 1 5.95 29.17 6.18
CA MET A 1 6.13 28.52 7.49
C MET A 1 6.90 27.23 7.27
N ALA A 2 8.07 27.07 7.90
CA ALA A 2 8.85 25.84 7.83
C ALA A 2 8.06 24.70 8.49
N ARG A 3 7.77 23.63 7.75
CA ARG A 3 7.21 22.39 8.32
C ARG A 3 8.37 21.64 8.97
N ILE A 4 8.34 21.56 10.30
CA ILE A 4 9.40 20.91 11.10
C ILE A 4 9.20 19.39 11.12
N PHE A 5 7.95 18.92 11.03
CA PHE A 5 7.61 17.50 10.94
C PHE A 5 6.51 17.30 9.89
N ASP A 6 6.63 16.25 9.09
CA ASP A 6 5.59 15.86 8.13
C ASP A 6 4.72 14.76 8.76
N ILE A 7 3.40 14.94 8.69
CA ILE A 7 2.43 13.92 9.12
C ILE A 7 1.95 13.21 7.87
N VAL A 8 2.17 11.90 7.84
CA VAL A 8 1.82 11.01 6.73
C VAL A 8 0.66 10.14 7.17
N GLN A 9 -0.50 10.34 6.55
CA GLN A 9 -1.70 9.55 6.81
C GLN A 9 -2.50 9.42 5.53
N PHE A 10 -3.22 8.32 5.39
CA PHE A 10 -4.14 8.10 4.29
C PHE A 10 -5.51 7.67 4.81
N VAL A 11 -6.56 8.22 4.22
CA VAL A 11 -7.95 7.84 4.48
C VAL A 11 -8.60 7.57 3.15
N ASP A 12 -9.01 6.32 2.94
CA ASP A 12 -9.82 5.97 1.78
C ASP A 12 -11.27 6.37 2.05
N GLU A 13 -11.73 7.44 1.39
CA GLU A 13 -13.12 7.90 1.47
C GLU A 13 -14.09 7.02 0.68
N ALA A 14 -13.62 6.35 -0.38
CA ALA A 14 -14.45 5.53 -1.27
C ALA A 14 -14.55 4.07 -0.82
N GLY A 15 -13.58 3.59 -0.04
CA GLY A 15 -13.50 2.21 0.45
C GLY A 15 -13.13 1.19 -0.63
N ALA A 16 -12.63 1.66 -1.79
CA ALA A 16 -12.29 0.83 -2.94
C ALA A 16 -10.78 0.72 -3.17
N GLU A 17 -9.96 1.49 -2.44
CA GLU A 17 -8.51 1.50 -2.62
C GLU A 17 -7.84 0.47 -1.72
N MET A 18 -7.28 -0.57 -2.33
CA MET A 18 -6.54 -1.62 -1.63
C MET A 18 -5.16 -1.15 -1.16
N VAL A 19 -4.48 -0.36 -1.99
CA VAL A 19 -3.12 0.12 -1.75
C VAL A 19 -3.00 1.55 -2.24
N HIS A 20 -2.63 2.46 -1.34
CA HIS A 20 -2.37 3.86 -1.65
C HIS A 20 -0.91 4.22 -1.37
N ARG A 21 -0.27 4.94 -2.29
CA ARG A 21 1.15 5.31 -2.18
C ARG A 21 1.32 6.80 -1.88
N ILE A 22 2.09 7.12 -0.85
CA ILE A 22 2.51 8.49 -0.52
C ILE A 22 4.03 8.63 -0.65
N PRO A 23 4.53 9.60 -1.43
CA PRO A 23 3.77 10.50 -2.29
C PRO A 23 3.22 9.79 -3.53
N GLU A 24 2.17 10.35 -4.14
CA GLU A 24 1.51 9.76 -5.32
C GLU A 24 2.43 9.65 -6.55
N ARG A 25 3.43 10.54 -6.67
CA ARG A 25 4.40 10.59 -7.78
C ARG A 25 5.80 10.90 -7.30
N GLY A 26 6.78 10.22 -7.89
CA GLY A 26 8.19 10.36 -7.50
C GLY A 26 8.47 9.83 -6.10
N SER A 27 9.65 10.14 -5.57
CA SER A 27 10.00 9.81 -4.19
C SER A 27 9.80 11.04 -3.31
N GLY A 28 9.23 10.84 -2.12
CA GLY A 28 8.93 11.93 -1.20
C GLY A 28 10.16 12.28 -0.39
N ASP A 29 10.45 13.56 -0.26
CA ASP A 29 11.46 14.03 0.68
C ASP A 29 10.85 14.01 2.08
N PHE A 30 10.96 12.87 2.76
CA PHE A 30 10.51 12.72 4.13
C PHE A 30 11.63 13.16 5.09
N ARG A 31 11.25 13.90 6.13
CA ARG A 31 12.17 14.31 7.20
C ARG A 31 12.27 13.23 8.27
N ILE A 32 13.44 13.07 8.86
CA ILE A 32 13.62 12.23 10.05
C ILE A 32 12.76 12.81 11.18
N GLY A 33 12.01 11.96 11.90
CA GLY A 33 11.07 12.37 12.93
C GLY A 33 9.64 12.64 12.43
N SER A 34 9.39 12.48 11.12
CA SER A 34 8.03 12.52 10.57
C SER A 34 7.14 11.43 11.17
N GLN A 35 5.84 11.68 11.30
CA GLN A 35 4.91 10.77 11.95
C GLN A 35 4.02 10.10 10.90
N VAL A 36 3.98 8.77 10.91
CA VAL A 36 3.08 7.95 10.10
C VAL A 36 1.93 7.52 11.01
N ILE A 37 0.71 7.91 10.66
CA ILE A 37 -0.49 7.52 11.40
C ILE A 37 -1.22 6.46 10.58
N VAL A 38 -1.26 5.25 11.14
CA VAL A 38 -1.89 4.07 10.55
C VAL A 38 -3.20 3.79 11.28
N ARG A 39 -4.28 3.54 10.54
CA ARG A 39 -5.59 3.23 11.12
C ARG A 39 -5.74 1.74 11.42
N ASP A 40 -6.68 1.38 12.29
CA ASP A 40 -6.93 0.00 12.75
C ASP A 40 -7.13 -1.05 11.65
N SER A 41 -7.69 -0.66 10.51
CA SER A 41 -7.94 -1.56 9.37
C SER A 41 -6.94 -1.37 8.22
N GLN A 42 -5.75 -0.90 8.56
CA GLN A 42 -4.71 -0.51 7.62
C GLN A 42 -3.34 -0.94 8.14
N ALA A 43 -2.43 -1.18 7.20
CA ALA A 43 -1.00 -1.29 7.47
C ALA A 43 -0.27 -0.25 6.63
N ALA A 44 0.91 0.20 7.07
CA ALA A 44 1.77 1.07 6.29
C ALA A 44 3.11 0.40 6.04
N VAL A 45 3.44 0.14 4.78
CA VAL A 45 4.72 -0.43 4.36
C VAL A 45 5.66 0.69 3.94
N PHE A 46 6.82 0.76 4.57
CA PHE A 46 7.82 1.77 4.28
C PHE A 46 8.81 1.25 3.25
N PHE A 47 8.94 1.97 2.13
CA PHE A 47 9.83 1.67 1.03
C PHE A 47 10.89 2.75 0.86
N ARG A 48 12.11 2.30 0.54
CA ARG A 48 13.23 3.18 0.19
C ARG A 48 14.11 2.50 -0.83
N ASP A 49 14.56 3.25 -1.83
CA ASP A 49 15.49 2.76 -2.86
C ASP A 49 15.02 1.42 -3.49
N GLY A 50 13.69 1.24 -3.60
CA GLY A 50 13.05 0.03 -4.13
C GLY A 50 12.99 -1.16 -3.18
N ARG A 51 13.34 -1.01 -1.89
CA ARG A 51 13.27 -2.07 -0.87
C ARG A 51 12.23 -1.74 0.19
N SER A 52 11.42 -2.73 0.58
CA SER A 52 10.63 -2.66 1.80
C SER A 52 11.56 -2.77 3.00
N LEU A 53 11.35 -1.89 3.97
CA LEU A 53 12.22 -1.72 5.12
C LEU A 53 11.52 -2.08 6.42
N ASP A 54 10.24 -1.73 6.53
CA ASP A 54 9.43 -2.04 7.70
C ASP A 54 7.93 -2.02 7.35
N VAL A 55 7.14 -2.71 8.16
CA VAL A 55 5.67 -2.76 8.08
C VAL A 55 5.10 -2.27 9.41
N PHE A 56 4.42 -1.13 9.37
CA PHE A 56 3.77 -0.54 10.53
C PHE A 56 2.31 -0.99 10.62
N GLY A 57 1.94 -1.58 11.75
CA GLY A 57 0.55 -1.86 12.09
C GLY A 57 -0.21 -0.62 12.57
N PRO A 58 -1.46 -0.77 13.03
CA PRO A 58 -2.28 0.33 13.54
C PRO A 58 -1.59 1.17 14.63
N GLY A 59 -1.80 2.48 14.57
CA GLY A 59 -1.27 3.44 15.53
C GLY A 59 -0.35 4.50 14.90
N SER A 60 0.25 5.30 15.77
CA SER A 60 1.16 6.37 15.37
C SER A 60 2.60 5.91 15.49
N HIS A 61 3.34 5.97 14.39
CA HIS A 61 4.74 5.56 14.29
C HIS A 61 5.60 6.74 13.89
N THR A 62 6.78 6.87 14.48
CA THR A 62 7.74 7.90 14.10
C THR A 62 8.74 7.29 13.14
N ILE A 63 8.93 7.92 11.98
CA ILE A 63 9.99 7.56 11.03
C ILE A 63 11.32 8.00 11.64
N ALA A 64 11.94 7.09 12.37
CA ALA A 64 13.25 7.26 12.95
C ALA A 64 14.24 6.32 12.27
N THR A 65 15.42 6.84 11.95
CA THR A 65 16.57 6.11 11.40
C THR A 65 16.95 4.86 12.23
N ALA A 66 16.60 4.86 13.51
CA ALA A 66 16.90 3.78 14.47
C ALA A 66 15.94 2.57 14.38
N ASN A 67 14.73 2.73 13.84
CA ASN A 67 13.75 1.65 13.75
C ASN A 67 13.86 0.86 12.44
N ILE A 68 14.69 1.31 11.50
CA ILE A 68 14.89 0.65 10.22
C ILE A 68 16.23 -0.09 10.23
N PRO A 69 16.26 -1.42 10.39
CA PRO A 69 17.49 -2.18 10.19
C PRO A 69 18.02 -1.92 8.77
N TYR A 70 19.35 -1.77 8.63
CA TYR A 70 20.11 -1.36 7.42
C TYR A 70 20.32 0.14 7.15
N VAL A 71 19.64 1.06 7.85
CA VAL A 71 19.85 2.51 7.61
C VAL A 71 20.97 3.10 8.49
N VAL A 72 21.27 2.47 9.64
CA VAL A 72 22.24 2.97 10.62
C VAL A 72 23.67 3.04 10.07
N ASP A 73 24.09 2.08 9.25
CA ASP A 73 25.48 1.98 8.77
C ASP A 73 25.84 2.98 7.64
N LEU A 74 24.85 3.51 6.91
CA LEU A 74 25.10 4.43 5.79
C LEU A 74 25.23 5.90 6.23
N ILE A 75 24.73 6.25 7.41
CA ILE A 75 24.59 7.66 7.86
C ILE A 75 25.72 8.09 8.81
N GLY A 76 26.47 7.14 9.39
CA GLY A 76 27.46 7.40 10.44
C GLY A 76 28.67 8.27 10.09
N LYS A 77 28.80 8.79 8.85
CA LYS A 77 30.01 9.55 8.45
C LYS A 77 29.81 10.92 7.81
N ALA A 78 28.59 11.44 7.59
CA ALA A 78 28.51 12.65 6.76
C ALA A 78 27.40 13.70 7.05
N PHE A 79 26.37 13.47 7.86
CA PHE A 79 25.22 14.40 7.83
C PHE A 79 24.75 14.91 9.20
N SER A 80 24.83 16.24 9.32
CA SER A 80 24.40 17.06 10.45
C SER A 80 22.88 17.22 10.49
N GLY A 81 22.24 16.68 11.53
CA GLY A 81 20.97 17.18 12.06
C GLY A 81 19.69 16.74 11.37
N ASP A 82 19.51 17.03 10.08
CA ASP A 82 18.24 16.80 9.37
C ASP A 82 18.48 16.58 7.87
N THR A 83 18.70 15.33 7.45
CA THR A 83 18.75 14.99 6.02
C THR A 83 17.38 14.56 5.53
N PRO A 84 16.77 15.28 4.57
CA PRO A 84 15.64 14.77 3.81
C PRO A 84 16.08 13.48 3.10
N PHE A 85 15.29 12.42 3.22
CA PHE A 85 15.54 11.19 2.50
C PHE A 85 14.36 10.87 1.60
N LYS A 86 14.67 10.26 0.46
CA LYS A 86 13.68 9.77 -0.49
C LYS A 86 13.10 8.47 0.05
N ALA A 87 11.84 8.49 0.40
CA ALA A 87 11.10 7.28 0.75
C ALA A 87 9.70 7.33 0.15
N GLU A 88 8.99 6.22 0.35
CA GLU A 88 7.64 5.98 -0.12
C GLU A 88 6.91 5.19 0.96
N VAL A 89 5.67 5.56 1.27
CA VAL A 89 4.84 4.87 2.26
C VAL A 89 3.63 4.32 1.53
N TYR A 90 3.44 3.01 1.60
CA TYR A 90 2.31 2.31 1.01
C TYR A 90 1.33 1.97 2.11
N PHE A 91 0.17 2.60 2.06
CA PHE A 91 -0.93 2.31 2.94
C PHE A 91 -1.77 1.18 2.33
N VAL A 92 -1.75 0.03 2.98
CA VAL A 92 -2.44 -1.18 2.56
C VAL A 92 -3.69 -1.37 3.42
N SER A 93 -4.84 -1.54 2.77
CA SER A 93 -6.09 -1.82 3.47
C SER A 93 -6.18 -3.30 3.84
N LEU A 94 -6.40 -3.58 5.12
CA LEU A 94 -6.62 -4.93 5.66
C LEU A 94 -8.12 -5.30 5.71
N ARG A 95 -8.98 -4.43 5.15
CA ARG A 95 -10.42 -4.65 5.06
C ARG A 95 -10.72 -5.73 4.01
N GLU A 96 -11.85 -6.40 4.18
CA GLU A 96 -12.37 -7.32 3.16
C GLU A 96 -13.04 -6.52 2.05
N PHE A 97 -12.56 -6.68 0.83
CA PHE A 97 -13.12 -6.10 -0.38
C PHE A 97 -14.13 -7.07 -0.96
N THR A 98 -15.40 -6.82 -0.64
CA THR A 98 -16.52 -7.61 -1.16
C THR A 98 -16.98 -7.08 -2.52
N ASP A 99 -17.72 -7.90 -3.26
CA ASP A 99 -18.39 -7.52 -4.50
C ASP A 99 -17.46 -7.22 -5.71
N LEU A 100 -16.23 -7.75 -5.69
CA LEU A 100 -15.35 -7.69 -6.85
C LEU A 100 -15.93 -8.57 -7.95
N LYS A 101 -16.22 -7.97 -9.12
CA LYS A 101 -16.86 -8.70 -10.23
C LYS A 101 -15.85 -9.49 -11.03
N TRP A 102 -16.22 -10.70 -11.44
CA TRP A 102 -15.47 -11.50 -12.41
C TRP A 102 -16.41 -12.09 -13.45
N GLY A 103 -15.87 -12.46 -14.60
CA GLY A 103 -16.65 -13.13 -15.64
C GLY A 103 -15.88 -13.28 -16.94
N THR A 104 -16.47 -13.97 -17.91
CA THR A 104 -15.89 -14.07 -19.25
C THR A 104 -16.23 -12.81 -20.05
N PRO A 105 -15.25 -12.14 -20.68
CA PRO A 105 -15.51 -10.92 -21.47
C PRO A 105 -16.49 -11.16 -22.62
N THR A 106 -16.38 -12.31 -23.27
CA THR A 106 -17.27 -12.75 -24.35
C THR A 106 -17.85 -14.14 -24.04
N PRO A 107 -19.01 -14.50 -24.62
CA PRO A 107 -19.55 -15.86 -24.50
C PRO A 107 -18.66 -16.88 -25.22
N ILE A 108 -18.36 -17.99 -24.53
CA ILE A 108 -17.58 -19.11 -25.03
C ILE A 108 -18.54 -20.14 -25.62
N THR A 109 -18.30 -20.55 -26.86
CA THR A 109 -19.11 -21.59 -27.51
C THR A 109 -18.59 -22.98 -27.11
N ILE A 110 -19.44 -23.79 -26.51
CA ILE A 110 -19.15 -25.17 -26.11
C ILE A 110 -20.06 -26.14 -26.86
N LYS A 111 -19.56 -27.35 -27.10
CA LYS A 111 -20.38 -28.43 -27.64
C LYS A 111 -21.14 -29.10 -26.49
N ASP A 112 -22.46 -29.09 -26.57
CA ASP A 112 -23.35 -29.69 -25.60
C ASP A 112 -24.08 -30.91 -26.22
N PRO A 113 -24.15 -32.07 -25.52
CA PRO A 113 -24.79 -33.28 -26.05
C PRO A 113 -26.30 -33.13 -26.33
N ILE A 114 -26.98 -32.19 -25.68
CA ILE A 114 -28.44 -31.99 -25.77
C ILE A 114 -28.76 -30.77 -26.64
N LEU A 115 -28.02 -29.67 -26.47
CA LEU A 115 -28.26 -28.37 -27.11
C LEU A 115 -27.43 -28.15 -28.39
N GLY A 116 -26.49 -29.04 -28.71
CA GLY A 116 -25.62 -28.91 -29.88
C GLY A 116 -24.48 -27.93 -29.64
N MET A 117 -24.64 -26.67 -30.09
CA MET A 117 -23.65 -25.60 -29.87
C MET A 117 -24.22 -24.56 -28.91
N ALA A 118 -23.77 -24.59 -27.65
CA ALA A 118 -24.23 -23.67 -26.62
C ALA A 118 -23.24 -22.52 -26.43
N ARG A 119 -23.74 -21.29 -26.28
CA ARG A 119 -22.91 -20.13 -25.91
C ARG A 119 -23.06 -19.88 -24.42
N VAL A 120 -21.98 -20.05 -23.67
CA VAL A 120 -21.97 -19.92 -22.22
C VAL A 120 -21.14 -18.72 -21.81
N GLN A 121 -21.63 -17.94 -20.86
CA GLN A 121 -20.90 -16.86 -20.22
C GLN A 121 -20.95 -17.08 -18.71
N ALA A 122 -19.81 -16.91 -18.04
CA ALA A 122 -19.74 -16.90 -16.59
C ALA A 122 -19.72 -15.44 -16.10
N ARG A 123 -20.49 -15.17 -15.05
CA ARG A 123 -20.44 -13.92 -14.29
C ARG A 123 -20.54 -14.28 -12.82
N GLY A 124 -19.77 -13.61 -11.98
CA GLY A 124 -19.84 -13.78 -10.55
C GLY A 124 -19.23 -12.61 -9.81
N SER A 125 -19.25 -12.71 -8.50
CA SER A 125 -18.47 -11.86 -7.61
C SER A 125 -17.54 -12.72 -6.77
N TYR A 126 -16.49 -12.10 -6.26
CA TYR A 126 -15.56 -12.67 -5.30
C TYR A 126 -15.22 -11.61 -4.26
N ALA A 127 -14.63 -12.07 -3.16
CA ALA A 127 -14.11 -11.21 -2.11
C ALA A 127 -12.61 -11.46 -1.94
N VAL A 128 -11.87 -10.42 -1.59
CA VAL A 128 -10.42 -10.49 -1.31
C VAL A 128 -10.12 -9.71 -0.04
N GLN A 129 -9.21 -10.24 0.77
CA GLN A 129 -8.64 -9.53 1.91
C GLN A 129 -7.12 -9.64 1.85
N ILE A 130 -6.43 -8.52 2.10
CA ILE A 130 -4.98 -8.54 2.27
C ILE A 130 -4.69 -8.93 3.72
N THR A 131 -3.96 -10.02 3.89
CA THR A 131 -3.61 -10.59 5.20
C THR A 131 -2.16 -10.31 5.58
N ASP A 132 -1.27 -10.25 4.59
CA ASP A 132 0.16 -9.97 4.75
C ASP A 132 0.57 -8.87 3.75
N PRO A 133 0.81 -7.63 4.22
CA PRO A 133 1.12 -6.46 3.39
C PRO A 133 2.60 -6.29 3.04
#